data_AF-A0A354WWB2-F1
#
_entry.id   AF-A0A354WWB2-F1
#
_cell.length_a   1.000
_cell.length_b   1.000
_cell.length_c   1.000
_cell.angle_alpha   90.00
_cell.angle_beta   90.00
_cell.angle_gamma   90.00
#
_symmetry.space_group_name_H-M   'P 1'
#
loop_
_entity.id
_entity.type
_entity.pdbx_description
1 polymer ?
#
loop_
_entity_poly.entity_id
_entity_poly.type
_entity_poly.pdbx_seq_one_letter_code
_entity_poly.pdbx_strand_id
1 'polypeptide(L)'
;MERQKTANYEMLNDFIEKHMQVNQRYNVRDIYKTYKEAHPEDAIGQKDFAMFLRYNVEKENGLLKRTAHGIYEKRINPQEYSVKFPRKKPSNNINQIFDDPYMEGIVINPQDTGLDKLYDDAMTLMAKMRYAVKNIYEYAKPCPEYQPELESLLVGTMKNMDRVATDISAVMAWCDDHMDEIDLARDMEDSPSKDETMTLQI
;
A
#
# COMPACT_ATOMS: atom_id res chain seq x y z
N MET A 1 9.21 37.88 -1.74
CA MET A 1 9.50 36.95 -2.85
C MET A 1 10.15 35.72 -2.23
N GLU A 2 9.34 34.78 -1.74
CA GLU A 2 9.85 33.54 -1.12
C GLU A 2 10.42 32.66 -2.21
N ARG A 3 11.73 32.41 -2.16
CA ARG A 3 12.37 31.40 -3.02
C ARG A 3 11.74 30.06 -2.66
N GLN A 4 11.02 29.43 -3.59
CA GLN A 4 10.73 28.01 -3.53
C GLN A 4 12.09 27.30 -3.35
N LYS A 5 12.38 26.80 -2.14
CA LYS A 5 13.55 25.97 -1.89
C LYS A 5 13.33 24.68 -2.66
N THR A 6 13.85 24.60 -3.88
CA THR A 6 13.92 23.34 -4.63
C THR A 6 14.80 22.38 -3.85
N ALA A 7 14.20 21.32 -3.33
CA ALA A 7 14.92 20.24 -2.64
C ALA A 7 16.07 19.73 -3.52
N ASN A 8 17.24 19.51 -2.93
CA ASN A 8 18.37 18.94 -3.65
C ASN A 8 18.15 17.44 -3.86
N TYR A 9 17.51 17.09 -4.98
CA TYR A 9 17.18 15.69 -5.29
C TYR A 9 18.39 14.78 -5.46
N GLU A 10 19.58 15.31 -5.77
CA GLU A 10 20.81 14.51 -5.81
C GLU A 10 21.20 14.06 -4.40
N MET A 11 21.21 15.00 -3.44
CA MET A 11 21.49 14.69 -2.03
C MET A 11 20.49 13.68 -1.45
N LEU A 12 19.22 13.80 -1.81
CA LEU A 12 18.17 12.88 -1.35
C LEU A 12 18.31 11.48 -1.96
N ASN A 13 18.71 11.36 -3.23
CA ASN A 13 18.99 10.07 -3.86
C ASN A 13 20.24 9.42 -3.24
N ASP A 14 21.30 10.21 -3.05
CA ASP A 14 22.53 9.79 -2.37
C ASP A 14 22.24 9.23 -0.97
N PHE A 15 21.34 9.88 -0.23
CA PHE A 15 20.91 9.42 1.08
C PHE A 15 20.24 8.04 0.99
N ILE A 16 19.27 7.85 0.08
CA ILE A 16 18.60 6.56 -0.12
C ILE A 16 19.61 5.47 -0.42
N GLU A 17 20.56 5.73 -1.33
CA GLU A 17 21.54 4.73 -1.73
C GLU A 17 22.43 4.27 -0.58
N LYS A 18 22.86 5.21 0.26
CA LYS A 18 23.79 4.97 1.39
C LYS A 18 23.11 4.37 2.62
N HIS A 19 21.85 4.71 2.89
CA HIS A 19 21.20 4.39 4.16
C HIS A 19 20.13 3.31 4.07
N MET A 20 19.56 3.06 2.89
CA MET A 20 18.56 2.00 2.72
C MET A 20 19.21 0.71 2.22
N GLN A 21 18.98 -0.37 2.97
CA GLN A 21 19.43 -1.72 2.64
C GLN A 21 18.44 -2.41 1.71
N VAL A 22 18.97 -3.33 0.90
CA VAL A 22 18.18 -4.20 0.03
C VAL A 22 17.39 -5.18 0.88
N ASN A 23 16.13 -5.47 0.50
CA ASN A 23 15.19 -6.33 1.23
C ASN A 23 14.78 -5.83 2.63
N GLN A 24 15.06 -4.57 2.97
CA GLN A 24 14.59 -3.96 4.21
C GLN A 24 13.48 -2.95 3.94
N ARG A 25 12.42 -3.02 4.74
CA ARG A 25 11.26 -2.11 4.68
C ARG A 25 11.45 -0.97 5.66
N TYR A 26 11.11 0.24 5.23
CA TYR A 26 11.27 1.45 6.03
C TYR A 26 10.00 2.30 6.01
N ASN A 27 9.58 2.78 7.19
CA ASN A 27 8.49 3.74 7.31
C ASN A 27 8.97 5.16 6.98
N VAL A 28 8.17 5.94 6.26
CA VAL A 28 8.47 7.32 5.85
C VAL A 28 8.86 8.23 7.02
N ARG A 29 8.25 8.04 8.20
CA ARG A 29 8.58 8.81 9.40
C ARG A 29 10.01 8.51 9.86
N ASP A 30 10.38 7.23 9.85
CA ASP A 30 11.71 6.78 10.25
C ASP A 30 12.78 7.23 9.24
N ILE A 31 12.51 7.04 7.94
CA ILE A 31 13.42 7.51 6.87
C ILE A 31 13.64 9.02 6.99
N TYR A 32 12.57 9.79 7.22
CA TYR A 32 12.66 11.24 7.36
C TYR A 32 13.43 11.66 8.62
N LYS A 33 13.20 10.97 9.74
CA LYS A 33 13.94 11.22 10.99
C LYS A 33 15.44 10.97 10.78
N THR A 34 15.81 9.81 10.23
CA THR A 34 17.20 9.48 9.90
C THR A 34 17.80 10.49 8.93
N TYR A 35 17.04 10.94 7.93
CA TYR A 35 17.49 11.99 7.01
C TYR A 35 17.78 13.31 7.74
N LYS A 36 16.90 13.75 8.64
CA LYS A 36 17.07 14.99 9.40
C LYS A 36 18.22 14.93 10.40
N GLU A 37 18.53 13.76 10.93
CA GLU A 37 19.70 13.53 11.78
C GLU A 37 21.01 13.58 10.96
N ALA A 38 21.01 13.03 9.74
CA ALA A 38 22.15 13.05 8.82
C ALA A 38 22.38 14.43 8.15
N HIS A 39 21.30 15.18 7.93
CA HIS A 39 21.28 16.48 7.24
C HIS A 39 20.47 17.52 8.03
N PRO A 40 20.96 17.94 9.21
CA PRO A 40 20.25 18.90 10.06
C PRO A 40 20.06 20.26 9.38
N GLU A 41 21.02 20.67 8.54
CA GLU A 41 21.03 21.93 7.78
C GLU A 41 20.04 21.98 6.60
N ASP A 42 19.55 20.84 6.11
CA ASP A 42 18.56 20.82 5.04
C ASP A 42 17.18 21.25 5.57
N ALA A 43 16.55 22.18 4.87
CA ALA A 43 15.26 22.75 5.24
C ALA A 43 14.07 22.00 4.67
N ILE A 44 14.27 20.81 4.06
CA ILE A 44 13.17 20.02 3.51
C ILE A 44 12.16 19.62 4.60
N GLY A 45 10.91 19.99 4.38
CA GLY A 45 9.80 19.59 5.23
C GLY A 45 9.44 18.12 5.00
N GLN A 46 8.84 17.49 6.02
CA GLN A 46 8.39 16.09 5.96
C GLN A 46 7.47 15.82 4.74
N LYS A 47 6.62 16.78 4.39
CA LYS A 47 5.72 16.69 3.25
C LYS A 47 6.48 16.63 1.92
N ASP A 48 7.47 17.50 1.74
CA ASP A 48 8.27 17.57 0.52
C ASP A 48 9.19 16.34 0.39
N PHE A 49 9.72 15.86 1.51
CA PHE A 49 10.46 14.60 1.57
C PHE A 49 9.58 13.41 1.17
N ALA A 50 8.37 13.32 1.71
CA ALA A 50 7.42 12.27 1.34
C ALA A 50 7.01 12.36 -0.15
N MET A 51 6.90 13.56 -0.72
CA MET A 51 6.68 13.73 -2.15
C MET A 51 7.88 13.26 -2.98
N PHE A 52 9.10 13.54 -2.53
CA PHE A 52 10.31 13.04 -3.17
C PHE A 52 10.34 11.50 -3.22
N LEU A 53 10.07 10.81 -2.10
CA LEU A 53 10.04 9.34 -2.09
C LEU A 53 9.01 8.77 -3.06
N ARG A 54 7.82 9.40 -3.14
CA ARG A 54 6.78 9.01 -4.10
C ARG A 54 7.23 9.23 -5.54
N TYR A 55 7.86 10.36 -5.84
CA TYR A 55 8.39 10.64 -7.17
C TYR A 55 9.48 9.62 -7.55
N ASN A 56 10.36 9.29 -6.61
CA ASN A 56 11.39 8.27 -6.81
C ASN A 56 10.77 6.90 -7.13
N VAL A 57 9.66 6.55 -6.49
CA VAL A 57 8.89 5.34 -6.80
C VAL A 57 8.27 5.36 -8.21
N GLU A 58 7.77 6.51 -8.68
CA GLU A 58 7.08 6.61 -9.96
C GLU A 58 8.03 6.64 -11.16
N LYS A 59 9.28 7.05 -10.94
CA LYS A 59 10.30 7.15 -11.98
C LYS A 59 10.72 5.76 -12.51
N GLU A 60 10.96 5.68 -13.82
CA GLU A 60 11.37 4.44 -14.50
C GLU A 60 12.69 3.89 -13.93
N ASN A 61 13.66 4.77 -13.65
CA ASN A 61 14.91 4.44 -12.96
C ASN A 61 14.88 4.83 -11.46
N GLY A 62 13.71 4.75 -10.85
CA GLY A 62 13.52 4.93 -9.42
C GLY A 62 14.34 3.96 -8.59
N LEU A 63 14.90 4.45 -7.48
CA LEU A 63 15.63 3.66 -6.49
C LEU A 63 14.71 2.91 -5.53
N LEU A 64 13.43 3.28 -5.48
CA LEU A 64 12.48 2.77 -4.49
C LEU A 64 11.29 2.07 -5.14
N LYS A 65 10.80 1.05 -4.46
CA LYS A 65 9.43 0.56 -4.59
C LYS A 65 8.70 0.84 -3.30
N ARG A 66 7.40 1.10 -3.41
CA ARG A 66 6.52 1.24 -2.26
C ARG A 66 5.78 -0.07 -2.07
N THR A 67 5.84 -0.62 -0.87
CA THR A 67 5.21 -1.91 -0.52
C THR A 67 3.94 -1.73 0.30
N ALA A 68 3.75 -0.58 0.97
CA ALA A 68 2.50 -0.20 1.62
C ALA A 68 2.42 1.34 1.77
N HIS A 69 1.33 1.88 2.32
CA HIS A 69 1.24 3.32 2.58
C HIS A 69 2.38 3.77 3.50
N GLY A 70 3.17 4.75 3.07
CA GLY A 70 4.33 5.21 3.83
C GLY A 70 5.48 4.21 3.98
N ILE A 71 5.40 2.99 3.43
CA ILE A 71 6.46 1.96 3.55
C ILE A 71 7.22 1.79 2.23
N TYR A 72 8.52 2.04 2.28
CA TYR A 72 9.41 2.01 1.11
C TYR A 72 10.49 0.94 1.27
N GLU A 73 10.90 0.37 0.14
CA GLU A 73 11.97 -0.61 0.02
C GLU A 73 12.84 -0.25 -1.19
N LYS A 74 14.13 -0.59 -1.13
CA LYS A 74 15.05 -0.37 -2.25
C LYS A 74 14.65 -1.28 -3.43
N ARG A 75 14.54 -0.68 -4.61
CA ARG A 75 14.27 -1.38 -5.86
C ARG A 75 15.55 -2.09 -6.32
N ILE A 76 15.44 -3.38 -6.62
CA ILE A 76 16.53 -4.22 -7.11
C ILE A 76 16.45 -4.36 -8.63
N ASN A 77 15.23 -4.41 -9.16
CA ASN A 77 14.97 -4.52 -10.60
C ASN A 77 13.98 -3.40 -11.03
N PRO A 78 14.27 -2.64 -12.12
CA PRO A 78 13.35 -1.65 -12.68
C PRO A 78 11.92 -2.14 -12.95
N GLN A 79 11.73 -3.44 -13.22
CA GLN A 79 10.41 -4.04 -13.45
C GLN A 79 9.68 -4.47 -12.16
N GLU A 80 10.28 -4.29 -10.98
CA GLU A 80 9.59 -4.61 -9.72
C GLU A 80 8.33 -3.77 -9.54
N TYR A 81 7.27 -4.44 -9.11
CA TYR A 81 6.00 -3.80 -8.83
C TYR A 81 6.12 -2.84 -7.65
N SER A 82 5.41 -1.72 -7.75
CA SER A 82 5.30 -0.74 -6.67
C SER A 82 3.86 -0.28 -6.54
N VAL A 83 3.39 -0.18 -5.31
CA VAL A 83 2.03 0.24 -5.00
C VAL A 83 1.86 1.69 -5.34
N LYS A 84 0.90 1.99 -6.21
CA LYS A 84 0.48 3.36 -6.53
C LYS A 84 -0.86 3.64 -5.84
N PHE A 85 -0.85 4.53 -4.85
CA PHE A 85 -2.04 5.19 -4.31
C PHE A 85 -2.30 6.40 -5.19
N PRO A 86 -3.25 6.32 -6.15
CA PRO A 86 -3.70 7.52 -6.80
C PRO A 86 -4.24 8.48 -5.74
N ARG A 87 -3.88 9.77 -5.84
CA ARG A 87 -4.66 10.80 -5.16
C ARG A 87 -6.04 10.79 -5.82
N LYS A 88 -6.99 10.04 -5.25
CA LYS A 88 -8.38 10.29 -5.58
C LYS A 88 -8.64 11.73 -5.11
N LYS A 89 -9.00 12.62 -6.04
CA LYS A 89 -9.95 13.68 -5.66
C LYS A 89 -11.12 12.95 -5.01
N PRO A 90 -11.67 13.41 -3.88
CA PRO A 90 -12.81 12.74 -3.26
C PRO A 90 -13.91 12.65 -4.32
N SER A 91 -14.02 11.47 -4.91
CA SER A 91 -15.04 11.15 -5.88
C SER A 91 -16.17 10.60 -5.04
N ASN A 92 -17.25 11.35 -4.92
CA ASN A 92 -18.46 10.97 -4.18
C ASN A 92 -19.11 9.67 -4.65
N ASN A 93 -18.59 9.04 -5.71
CA ASN A 93 -19.01 7.71 -6.13
C ASN A 93 -18.06 6.67 -5.52
N ILE A 94 -18.27 6.39 -4.24
CA ILE A 94 -17.97 5.05 -3.72
C ILE A 94 -19.02 4.16 -4.39
N ASN A 95 -18.67 3.57 -5.53
CA ASN A 95 -19.43 2.43 -6.03
C ASN A 95 -19.33 1.37 -4.93
N GLN A 96 -20.36 1.27 -4.09
CA GLN A 96 -20.59 0.11 -3.26
C GLN A 96 -20.55 -1.08 -4.24
N ILE A 97 -19.58 -1.97 -4.05
CA ILE A 97 -19.46 -3.18 -4.85
C ILE A 97 -20.66 -4.04 -4.47
N PHE A 98 -21.77 -3.87 -5.19
CA PHE A 98 -22.90 -4.78 -5.13
C PHE A 98 -22.79 -5.80 -6.25
N ASP A 99 -22.98 -7.04 -5.85
CA ASP A 99 -23.40 -8.20 -6.64
C ASP A 99 -22.48 -8.61 -7.79
N ASP A 100 -21.36 -9.26 -7.44
CA ASP A 100 -20.71 -10.20 -8.34
C ASP A 100 -21.49 -11.54 -8.33
N PRO A 101 -22.09 -11.97 -9.45
CA PRO A 101 -22.83 -13.24 -9.53
C PRO A 101 -21.98 -14.47 -9.18
N TYR A 102 -20.65 -14.39 -9.30
CA TYR A 102 -19.75 -15.47 -8.91
C TYR A 102 -19.61 -15.63 -7.39
N MET A 103 -20.01 -14.61 -6.62
CA MET A 103 -19.99 -14.62 -5.15
C MET A 103 -21.33 -15.07 -4.56
N GLU A 104 -22.35 -15.26 -5.41
CA GLU A 104 -23.69 -15.72 -5.02
C GLU A 104 -23.60 -17.18 -4.50
N GLY A 105 -23.78 -17.35 -3.19
CA GLY A 105 -23.69 -18.65 -2.50
C GLY A 105 -22.41 -18.87 -1.67
N ILE A 106 -21.45 -17.94 -1.70
CA ILE A 106 -20.31 -17.97 -0.77
C ILE A 106 -20.76 -17.35 0.56
N VAL A 107 -21.00 -18.20 1.56
CA VAL A 107 -21.32 -17.76 2.92
C VAL A 107 -20.03 -17.41 3.64
N ILE A 108 -19.83 -16.11 3.89
CA ILE A 108 -18.72 -15.59 4.71
C ILE A 108 -19.25 -15.25 6.09
N ASN A 109 -18.60 -15.75 7.14
CA ASN A 109 -18.90 -15.33 8.50
C ASN A 109 -18.40 -13.88 8.68
N PRO A 110 -19.23 -12.92 9.15
CA PRO A 110 -18.79 -11.54 9.37
C PRO A 110 -17.60 -11.40 10.32
N GLN A 111 -17.38 -12.37 11.22
CA GLN A 111 -16.19 -12.39 12.08
C GLN A 111 -14.90 -12.68 11.30
N ASP A 112 -15.03 -13.17 10.08
CA ASP A 112 -13.92 -13.53 9.19
C ASP A 112 -13.54 -12.41 8.23
N THR A 113 -14.25 -11.28 8.26
CA THR A 113 -14.02 -10.14 7.36
C THR A 113 -13.14 -9.05 7.99
N GLY A 114 -12.52 -9.33 9.14
CA GLY A 114 -11.52 -8.45 9.74
C GLY A 114 -10.36 -8.21 8.77
N LEU A 115 -9.88 -6.97 8.67
CA LEU A 115 -8.80 -6.59 7.76
C LEU A 115 -7.49 -7.35 8.06
N ASP A 116 -7.21 -7.59 9.33
CA ASP A 116 -6.12 -8.44 9.83
C ASP A 116 -6.24 -9.89 9.35
N LYS A 117 -7.43 -10.47 9.50
CA LYS A 117 -7.71 -11.83 9.04
C LYS A 117 -7.64 -11.96 7.52
N LEU A 118 -8.16 -10.97 6.79
CA LEU A 118 -8.07 -10.92 5.33
C LEU A 118 -6.62 -10.84 4.84
N TYR A 119 -5.75 -10.14 5.56
CA TYR A 119 -4.33 -10.10 5.25
C TYR A 119 -3.63 -11.44 5.50
N ASP A 120 -3.88 -12.07 6.64
CA ASP A 120 -3.34 -13.39 6.96
C ASP A 120 -3.81 -14.46 5.97
N ASP A 121 -5.09 -14.42 5.58
CA ASP A 121 -5.67 -15.31 4.58
C ASP A 121 -5.06 -15.08 3.19
N ALA A 122 -4.84 -13.83 2.79
CA ALA A 122 -4.16 -13.50 1.53
C ALA A 122 -2.72 -14.02 1.50
N MET A 123 -1.98 -13.87 2.60
CA MET A 123 -0.61 -14.39 2.75
C MET A 123 -0.59 -15.92 2.70
N THR A 124 -1.54 -16.57 3.38
CA THR A 124 -1.70 -18.03 3.38
C THR A 124 -2.04 -18.56 2.00
N LEU A 125 -2.95 -17.90 1.29
CA LEU A 125 -3.33 -18.24 -0.08
C LEU A 125 -2.13 -18.09 -1.03
N MET A 126 -1.35 -17.02 -0.89
CA MET A 126 -0.13 -16.82 -1.66
C MET A 126 0.90 -17.93 -1.44
N ALA A 127 1.08 -18.38 -0.19
CA ALA A 127 1.96 -19.50 0.13
C ALA A 127 1.46 -20.82 -0.50
N LYS A 128 0.15 -21.11 -0.41
CA LYS A 128 -0.47 -22.28 -1.06
C LYS A 128 -0.30 -22.24 -2.57
N MET A 129 -0.48 -21.07 -3.20
CA MET A 129 -0.30 -20.94 -4.65
C MET A 129 1.14 -21.11 -5.08
N ARG A 130 2.14 -20.61 -4.33
CA ARG A 130 3.56 -20.91 -4.60
C ARG A 130 3.84 -22.41 -4.62
N TYR A 131 3.22 -23.15 -3.69
CA TYR A 131 3.36 -24.61 -3.64
C TYR A 131 2.65 -25.30 -4.82
N ALA A 132 1.44 -24.87 -5.18
CA ALA A 132 0.71 -25.37 -6.34
C ALA A 132 1.48 -25.13 -7.65
N VAL A 133 2.03 -23.92 -7.84
CA VAL A 133 2.90 -23.55 -8.96
C VAL A 133 4.09 -24.51 -9.07
N LYS A 134 4.77 -24.79 -7.95
CA LYS A 134 5.87 -25.76 -7.92
C LYS A 134 5.44 -27.15 -8.39
N ASN A 135 4.29 -27.64 -7.95
CA ASN A 135 3.77 -28.93 -8.37
C ASN A 135 3.43 -28.94 -9.87
N ILE A 136 2.83 -27.86 -10.37
CA ILE A 136 2.50 -27.70 -11.79
C ILE A 136 3.77 -27.77 -12.65
N TYR A 137 4.86 -27.12 -12.23
CA TYR A 137 6.16 -27.24 -12.91
C TYR A 137 6.68 -28.67 -12.95
N GLU A 138 6.57 -29.42 -11.85
CA GLU A 138 6.95 -30.83 -11.80
C GLU A 138 6.12 -31.69 -12.78
N TYR A 139 4.81 -31.45 -12.86
CA TYR A 139 3.92 -32.13 -13.82
C TYR A 139 4.21 -31.79 -15.28
N ALA A 140 4.66 -30.57 -15.57
CA ALA A 140 4.95 -30.10 -16.92
C ALA A 140 6.37 -30.48 -17.43
N LYS A 141 7.24 -31.03 -16.56
CA LYS A 141 8.59 -31.48 -16.94
C LYS A 141 8.63 -32.41 -18.18
N PRO A 142 7.69 -33.36 -18.37
CA PRO A 142 7.71 -34.26 -19.54
C PRO A 142 7.33 -33.60 -20.88
N CYS A 143 6.76 -32.39 -20.87
CA CYS A 143 6.29 -31.69 -22.09
C CYS A 143 6.88 -30.26 -22.16
N PRO A 144 8.19 -30.14 -22.47
CA PRO A 144 8.91 -28.87 -22.44
C PRO A 144 8.38 -27.80 -23.41
N GLU A 145 7.71 -28.19 -24.49
CA GLU A 145 7.15 -27.30 -25.49
C GLU A 145 6.04 -26.38 -24.96
N TYR A 146 5.34 -26.79 -23.89
CA TYR A 146 4.28 -25.99 -23.25
C TYR A 146 4.79 -25.17 -22.05
N GLN A 147 6.05 -25.32 -21.65
CA GLN A 147 6.60 -24.61 -20.49
C GLN A 147 6.54 -23.08 -20.62
N PRO A 148 6.85 -22.45 -21.78
CA PRO A 148 6.82 -20.99 -21.88
C PRO A 148 5.41 -20.39 -21.68
N GLU A 149 4.38 -21.05 -22.21
CA GLU A 149 2.98 -20.62 -22.04
C GLU A 149 2.53 -20.80 -20.59
N LEU A 150 2.88 -21.94 -19.99
CA LEU A 150 2.60 -22.23 -18.59
C LEU A 150 3.30 -21.24 -17.65
N GLU A 151 4.58 -20.93 -17.90
CA GLU A 151 5.33 -19.91 -17.16
C GLU A 151 4.65 -18.54 -17.22
N SER A 152 4.22 -18.11 -18.41
CA SER A 152 3.51 -16.84 -18.59
C SER A 152 2.23 -16.77 -17.76
N LEU A 153 1.41 -17.82 -17.78
CA LEU A 153 0.16 -17.90 -17.01
C LEU A 153 0.40 -17.94 -15.49
N LEU A 154 1.41 -18.69 -15.03
CA LEU A 154 1.73 -18.81 -13.61
C LEU A 154 2.34 -17.50 -13.07
N VAL A 155 3.20 -16.84 -13.85
CA VAL A 155 3.75 -15.51 -13.50
C VAL A 155 2.64 -14.47 -13.39
N GLY A 156 1.69 -14.45 -14.34
CA GLY A 156 0.54 -13.56 -14.28
C GLY A 156 -0.32 -13.78 -13.03
N THR A 157 -0.58 -15.04 -12.69
CA THR A 157 -1.35 -15.43 -11.50
C THR A 157 -0.65 -14.98 -10.22
N MET A 158 0.65 -15.26 -10.09
CA MET A 158 1.44 -14.87 -8.93
C MET A 158 1.52 -13.35 -8.76
N LYS A 159 1.63 -12.60 -9.87
CA LYS A 159 1.64 -11.13 -9.87
C LYS A 159 0.31 -10.55 -9.38
N ASN A 160 -0.82 -11.14 -9.78
CA ASN A 160 -2.13 -10.70 -9.33
C ASN A 160 -2.33 -10.98 -7.82
N MET A 161 -1.85 -12.13 -7.34
CA MET A 161 -1.89 -12.47 -5.91
C MET A 161 -1.02 -11.53 -5.06
N ASP A 162 0.17 -11.17 -5.54
CA ASP A 162 1.05 -10.19 -4.88
C ASP A 162 0.38 -8.83 -4.78
N ARG A 163 -0.29 -8.40 -5.85
CA ARG A 163 -1.07 -7.16 -5.85
C ARG A 163 -2.18 -7.17 -4.79
N VAL A 164 -2.96 -8.26 -4.65
CA VAL A 164 -4.04 -8.35 -3.66
C VAL A 164 -3.53 -8.23 -2.24
N ALA A 165 -2.50 -9.01 -1.87
CA ALA A 165 -1.91 -8.95 -0.52
C ALA A 165 -1.37 -7.55 -0.21
N THR A 166 -0.80 -6.91 -1.21
CA THR A 166 -0.23 -5.58 -1.11
C THR A 166 -1.29 -4.48 -0.97
N ASP A 167 -2.38 -4.56 -1.73
CA ASP A 167 -3.50 -3.62 -1.63
C ASP A 167 -4.19 -3.73 -0.25
N ILE A 168 -4.37 -4.96 0.29
CA ILE A 168 -4.91 -5.17 1.65
C ILE A 168 -3.98 -4.56 2.71
N SER A 169 -2.68 -4.83 2.63
CA SER A 169 -1.68 -4.24 3.54
C SER A 169 -1.74 -2.72 3.58
N ALA A 170 -2.00 -2.12 2.42
CA ALA A 170 -2.09 -0.68 2.31
C ALA A 170 -3.35 -0.10 2.95
N VAL A 171 -4.48 -0.80 2.84
CA VAL A 171 -5.73 -0.42 3.51
C VAL A 171 -5.53 -0.52 5.03
N MET A 172 -4.92 -1.60 5.52
CA MET A 172 -4.60 -1.75 6.95
C MET A 172 -3.75 -0.59 7.46
N ALA A 173 -2.65 -0.28 6.76
CA ALA A 173 -1.78 0.83 7.16
C ALA A 173 -2.51 2.18 7.15
N TRP A 174 -3.44 2.39 6.21
CA TRP A 174 -4.25 3.60 6.19
C TRP A 174 -5.22 3.65 7.38
N CYS A 175 -5.89 2.55 7.69
CA CYS A 175 -6.76 2.45 8.85
C CYS A 175 -5.98 2.70 10.15
N ASP A 176 -4.80 2.12 10.31
CA ASP A 176 -3.93 2.35 11.47
C ASP A 176 -3.53 3.82 11.62
N ASP A 177 -3.15 4.47 10.51
CA ASP A 177 -2.75 5.88 10.50
C ASP A 177 -3.91 6.84 10.85
N HIS A 178 -5.16 6.41 10.69
CA HIS A 178 -6.35 7.24 10.89
C HIS A 178 -7.30 6.68 11.96
N MET A 179 -6.88 5.68 12.76
CA MET A 179 -7.75 5.05 13.76
C MET A 179 -8.35 6.07 14.73
N ASP A 180 -7.56 7.00 15.24
CA ASP A 180 -8.04 8.03 16.17
C ASP A 180 -9.12 8.93 15.53
N GLU A 181 -8.97 9.27 14.24
CA GLU A 181 -9.94 10.08 13.51
C GLU A 181 -11.22 9.30 13.20
N ILE A 182 -11.08 8.01 12.90
CA ILE A 182 -12.19 7.08 12.65
C ILE A 182 -12.97 6.83 13.94
N ASP A 183 -12.28 6.57 15.05
CA ASP A 183 -12.89 6.35 16.37
C ASP A 183 -13.60 7.62 16.86
N LEU A 184 -12.96 8.79 16.70
CA LEU A 184 -13.59 10.08 17.02
C LEU A 184 -14.85 10.33 16.17
N ALA A 185 -14.80 10.04 14.87
CA ALA A 185 -15.96 10.19 13.99
C ALA A 185 -17.10 9.22 14.38
N ARG A 186 -16.77 7.99 14.80
CA ARG A 186 -17.74 7.00 15.25
C ARG A 186 -18.42 7.41 16.56
N ASP A 187 -17.66 7.94 17.51
CA ASP A 187 -18.21 8.44 18.78
C ASP A 187 -19.10 9.68 18.60
N MET A 188 -18.85 10.47 17.53
CA MET A 188 -19.70 11.61 17.17
C MET A 188 -21.02 11.18 16.50
N GLU A 189 -21.07 10.04 15.79
CA GLU A 189 -22.32 9.49 15.24
C GLU A 189 -23.24 8.90 16.33
N ASP A 190 -22.67 8.33 17.39
CA ASP A 190 -23.42 7.78 18.53
C ASP A 190 -23.85 8.82 19.59
N SER A 191 -23.51 10.10 19.37
CA SER A 191 -23.92 11.20 20.25
C SER A 191 -25.35 11.67 19.89
N PRO A 192 -26.31 11.70 20.84
CA PRO A 192 -27.68 12.14 20.52
C PRO A 192 -27.65 13.60 20.07
N SER A 193 -28.31 13.89 18.94
CA SER A 193 -28.42 15.24 18.42
C SER A 193 -28.98 16.15 19.50
N LYS A 194 -28.22 17.16 19.91
CA LYS A 194 -28.78 18.28 20.68
C LYS A 194 -29.61 19.10 19.71
N ASP A 195 -30.82 18.61 19.41
CA ASP A 195 -31.85 19.49 18.87
C ASP A 195 -32.15 20.54 19.93
N GLU A 196 -31.83 21.77 19.56
CA GLU A 196 -32.07 22.99 20.29
C GLU A 196 -33.55 23.07 20.69
N THR A 197 -33.89 22.71 21.92
CA THR A 197 -35.09 23.24 22.56
C THR A 197 -34.86 24.72 22.85
N MET A 198 -34.96 25.56 21.82
CA MET A 198 -35.32 26.96 21.99
C MET A 198 -36.80 26.98 22.42
N THR A 199 -37.02 26.95 23.72
CA THR A 199 -38.30 27.34 24.32
C THR A 199 -38.56 28.81 23.99
N LEU A 200 -39.35 29.05 22.95
CA LEU A 200 -40.07 30.31 22.74
C LEU A 200 -41.08 30.47 23.88
N GLN A 201 -40.77 31.35 24.82
CA GLN A 201 -41.77 31.89 25.75
C GLN A 201 -42.72 32.80 24.96
N ILE A 202 -44.00 32.47 24.99
CA ILE A 202 -45.14 33.37 24.71
C ILE A 202 -45.91 33.49 26.01
#